data_AF-A0A9P5YH21-F1
#
_entry.id   AF-A0A9P5YH21-F1
#
_cell.length_a   1.000
_cell.length_b   1.000
_cell.length_c   1.000
_cell.angle_alpha   90.00
_cell.angle_beta   90.00
_cell.angle_gamma   90.00
#
_symmetry.space_group_name_H-M   'P 1'
#
loop_
_entity.id
_entity.type
_entity.pdbx_description
1 polymer ?
#
loop_
_entity_poly.entity_id
_entity_poly.type
_entity_poly.pdbx_seq_one_letter_code
_entity_poly.pdbx_strand_id
1 'polypeptide(L)'
;MVTLTWALLSAFTVTARAGTTIWSGSFNPFKTVADFDKWSWANQVGTYQWYIHGTQPTSHYLALSSSYKNPAITSETNGLKMTIDSTATWNSQMERAELIPQTTANLGTGTLYYHFSVKRSNTNAPDSTLEHQVAFFESHFTELKYGVGSKPTNLVWMVSGQEKWSTPFTADTWFNFAYDINFSAGTVGLWASTGSSPLTKVVQNIAASTSTNSADWHLGVLRIVNTQAPEDWYFSGVYIENGPINTVIGTGGGGTTTPPTSSTPTTTPPISTTTTATGPTQTQWGQCGGNGYTGPTTCASPFTCVAVSPPYYYQCQ
;
A
#
# COMPACT_ATOMS: atom_id res chain seq x y z
N MET A 1 9.89 -68.92 -5.39
CA MET A 1 9.96 -67.72 -4.53
C MET A 1 10.04 -66.52 -5.44
N VAL A 2 9.00 -65.68 -5.49
CA VAL A 2 8.98 -64.44 -6.28
C VAL A 2 9.28 -63.30 -5.31
N THR A 3 10.45 -62.69 -5.45
CA THR A 3 10.87 -61.53 -4.65
C THR A 3 10.18 -60.27 -5.17
N LEU A 4 9.25 -59.72 -4.39
CA LEU A 4 8.60 -58.44 -4.65
C LEU A 4 9.55 -57.31 -4.21
N THR A 5 10.14 -56.60 -5.16
CA THR A 5 10.92 -55.38 -4.90
C THR A 5 9.96 -54.20 -4.68
N TRP A 6 9.87 -53.72 -3.44
CA TRP A 6 9.14 -52.51 -3.11
C TRP A 6 10.01 -51.29 -3.46
N ALA A 7 9.64 -50.58 -4.52
CA ALA A 7 10.19 -49.26 -4.80
C ALA A 7 9.52 -48.24 -3.87
N LEU A 8 10.27 -47.73 -2.89
CA LEU A 8 9.88 -46.58 -2.08
C LEU A 8 9.85 -45.33 -2.96
N LEU A 9 8.65 -44.87 -3.31
CA LEU A 9 8.44 -43.58 -3.94
C LEU A 9 8.57 -42.49 -2.86
N SER A 10 9.73 -41.85 -2.77
CA SER A 10 9.94 -40.70 -1.88
C SER A 10 9.13 -39.50 -2.40
N ALA A 11 8.00 -39.21 -1.76
CA ALA A 11 7.27 -37.98 -1.98
C ALA A 11 8.10 -36.81 -1.43
N PHE A 12 8.75 -36.05 -2.34
CA PHE A 12 9.33 -34.77 -1.98
C PHE A 12 8.20 -33.77 -1.73
N THR A 13 7.90 -33.49 -0.46
CA THR A 13 7.10 -32.32 -0.11
C THR A 13 7.96 -31.08 -0.30
N VAL A 14 7.77 -30.38 -1.42
CA VAL A 14 8.31 -29.03 -1.59
C VAL A 14 7.56 -28.13 -0.61
N THR A 15 8.16 -27.87 0.55
CA THR A 15 7.70 -26.80 1.43
C THR A 15 8.05 -25.47 0.77
N ALA A 16 7.12 -24.93 -0.02
CA ALA A 16 7.19 -23.55 -0.48
C ALA A 16 7.22 -22.65 0.76
N ARG A 17 8.39 -22.10 1.09
CA ARG A 17 8.49 -21.06 2.11
C ARG A 17 7.87 -19.81 1.51
N ALA A 18 6.69 -19.42 1.97
CA ALA A 18 6.14 -18.12 1.66
C ALA A 18 7.07 -17.02 2.20
N GLY A 19 6.96 -15.83 1.60
CA GLY A 19 7.54 -14.60 2.08
C GLY A 19 7.18 -14.29 3.53
N THR A 20 7.92 -13.36 4.11
CA THR A 20 7.58 -12.79 5.41
C THR A 20 6.80 -11.51 5.19
N THR A 21 5.59 -11.43 5.74
CA THR A 21 4.83 -10.18 5.82
C THR A 21 5.65 -9.13 6.56
N ILE A 22 6.01 -8.03 5.88
CA ILE A 22 6.76 -6.91 6.45
C ILE A 22 5.83 -5.80 6.98
N TRP A 23 4.62 -5.72 6.43
CA TRP A 23 3.55 -4.88 6.95
C TRP A 23 2.21 -5.56 6.65
N SER A 24 1.35 -5.61 7.66
CA SER A 24 0.00 -6.16 7.55
C SER A 24 -1.01 -5.04 7.47
N GLY A 25 -1.69 -4.94 6.33
CA GLY A 25 -2.83 -4.06 6.12
C GLY A 25 -4.16 -4.71 6.51
N SER A 26 -4.14 -5.76 7.35
CA SER A 26 -5.38 -6.43 7.72
C SER A 26 -6.32 -5.50 8.47
N PHE A 27 -7.61 -5.60 8.17
CA PHE A 27 -8.65 -4.82 8.84
C PHE A 27 -9.11 -5.44 10.17
N ASN A 28 -8.61 -6.63 10.55
CA ASN A 28 -8.98 -7.31 11.79
C ASN A 28 -8.78 -6.48 13.08
N PRO A 29 -7.72 -5.65 13.22
CA PRO A 29 -7.55 -4.82 14.41
C PRO A 29 -8.62 -3.71 14.55
N PHE A 30 -9.33 -3.37 13.47
CA PHE A 30 -10.36 -2.34 13.43
C PHE A 30 -11.73 -2.99 13.71
N LYS A 31 -12.28 -2.73 14.89
CA LYS A 31 -13.60 -3.20 15.31
C LYS A 31 -14.70 -2.39 14.64
N THR A 32 -14.48 -1.09 14.49
CA THR A 32 -15.37 -0.18 13.75
C THR A 32 -14.52 0.80 12.95
N VAL A 33 -15.16 1.52 12.03
CA VAL A 33 -14.47 2.54 11.22
C VAL A 33 -14.01 3.75 12.03
N ALA A 34 -14.55 3.97 13.23
CA ALA A 34 -14.03 4.99 14.16
C ALA A 34 -12.63 4.64 14.69
N ASP A 35 -12.16 3.40 14.54
CA ASP A 35 -10.79 3.04 14.90
C ASP A 35 -9.75 3.67 13.96
N PHE A 36 -10.12 4.05 12.73
CA PHE A 36 -9.24 4.81 11.84
C PHE A 36 -8.99 6.24 12.36
N ASP A 37 -9.95 6.83 13.07
CA ASP A 37 -9.85 8.18 13.66
C ASP A 37 -8.87 8.26 14.84
N LYS A 38 -8.37 7.12 15.33
CA LYS A 38 -7.34 7.07 16.39
C LYS A 38 -5.97 7.50 15.90
N TRP A 39 -5.70 7.33 14.61
CA TRP A 39 -4.48 7.82 13.98
C TRP A 39 -4.56 9.34 13.83
N SER A 40 -3.44 10.01 14.07
CA SER A 40 -3.25 11.42 13.70
C SER A 40 -1.76 11.69 13.49
N TRP A 41 -1.42 12.84 12.90
CA TRP A 41 -0.01 13.28 12.79
C TRP A 41 0.71 13.36 14.15
N ALA A 42 0.00 13.64 15.23
CA ALA A 42 0.57 13.68 16.58
C ALA A 42 0.56 12.30 17.29
N ASN A 43 -0.20 11.34 16.79
CA ASN A 43 -0.38 10.01 17.37
C ASN A 43 -0.54 8.96 16.25
N GLN A 44 0.57 8.61 15.62
CA GLN A 44 0.64 7.74 14.46
C GLN A 44 0.50 6.24 14.82
N VAL A 45 -0.66 5.86 15.38
CA VAL A 45 -0.98 4.49 15.83
C VAL A 45 -1.68 3.66 14.75
N GLY A 46 -1.74 2.34 14.97
CA GLY A 46 -2.41 1.42 14.04
C GLY A 46 -1.57 1.10 12.81
N THR A 47 -2.20 0.53 11.78
CA THR A 47 -1.54 0.07 10.55
C THR A 47 -1.83 0.94 9.34
N TYR A 48 -2.74 1.91 9.47
CA TYR A 48 -3.09 2.86 8.41
C TYR A 48 -3.07 4.30 8.90
N GLN A 49 -2.55 5.18 8.04
CA GLN A 49 -2.74 6.61 8.11
C GLN A 49 -4.08 6.94 7.44
N TRP A 50 -4.86 7.82 8.06
CA TRP A 50 -6.16 8.25 7.56
C TRP A 50 -6.26 9.77 7.64
N TYR A 51 -5.99 10.43 6.51
CA TYR A 51 -6.06 11.89 6.38
C TYR A 51 -6.46 12.37 4.97
N ILE A 52 -6.43 11.48 3.97
CA ILE A 52 -6.83 11.79 2.60
C ILE A 52 -8.29 11.40 2.44
N HIS A 53 -9.15 12.30 2.90
CA HIS A 53 -10.60 12.16 2.84
C HIS A 53 -11.28 13.52 2.88
N GLY A 54 -12.59 13.51 2.62
CA GLY A 54 -13.43 14.70 2.71
C GLY A 54 -13.80 15.09 4.15
N THR A 55 -14.76 16.01 4.28
CA THR A 55 -15.14 16.61 5.57
C THR A 55 -16.20 15.84 6.35
N GLN A 56 -16.83 14.83 5.74
CA GLN A 56 -17.83 14.00 6.42
C GLN A 56 -17.17 13.05 7.45
N PRO A 57 -17.95 12.50 8.40
CA PRO A 57 -17.44 11.50 9.33
C PRO A 57 -16.83 10.30 8.59
N THR A 58 -15.85 9.63 9.18
CA THR A 58 -15.18 8.46 8.59
C THR A 58 -16.14 7.35 8.16
N SER A 59 -17.26 7.16 8.87
CA SER A 59 -18.31 6.21 8.49
C SER A 59 -19.06 6.52 7.19
N HIS A 60 -18.88 7.74 6.66
CA HIS A 60 -19.39 8.14 5.34
C HIS A 60 -18.52 7.56 4.22
N TYR A 61 -17.21 7.57 4.41
CA TYR A 61 -16.23 7.11 3.42
C TYR A 61 -15.86 5.64 3.59
N LEU A 62 -15.87 5.12 4.81
CA LEU A 62 -15.40 3.77 5.13
C LEU A 62 -16.52 2.97 5.81
N ALA A 63 -16.61 1.68 5.45
CA ALA A 63 -17.41 0.70 6.18
C ALA A 63 -16.69 -0.65 6.26
N LEU A 64 -16.84 -1.36 7.38
CA LEU A 64 -16.28 -2.70 7.58
C LEU A 64 -17.40 -3.73 7.63
N SER A 65 -17.22 -4.84 6.91
CA SER A 65 -18.13 -5.99 6.99
C SER A 65 -17.47 -7.26 6.48
N SER A 66 -17.93 -8.41 6.97
CA SER A 66 -17.52 -9.71 6.46
C SER A 66 -17.96 -9.97 5.01
N SER A 67 -18.97 -9.24 4.52
CA SER A 67 -19.40 -9.29 3.11
C SER A 67 -18.52 -8.44 2.19
N TYR A 68 -17.62 -7.61 2.75
CA TYR A 68 -16.77 -6.69 1.99
C TYR A 68 -15.36 -7.23 1.75
N LYS A 69 -15.10 -8.51 2.03
CA LYS A 69 -13.83 -9.18 1.72
C LYS A 69 -13.97 -10.26 0.66
N ASN A 70 -12.84 -10.64 0.07
CA ASN A 70 -12.76 -11.87 -0.71
C ASN A 70 -13.07 -13.04 0.24
N PRO A 71 -14.13 -13.83 -0.01
CA PRO A 71 -14.51 -14.92 0.87
C PRO A 71 -13.42 -16.00 1.00
N ALA A 72 -12.53 -16.12 0.01
CA ALA A 72 -11.37 -17.01 0.08
C ALA A 72 -10.34 -16.58 1.15
N ILE A 73 -10.36 -15.31 1.58
CA ILE A 73 -9.46 -14.78 2.60
C ILE A 73 -10.03 -15.02 3.99
N THR A 74 -9.88 -16.26 4.46
CA THR A 74 -10.43 -16.70 5.75
C THR A 74 -9.68 -16.14 6.95
N SER A 75 -8.45 -15.65 6.77
CA SER A 75 -7.69 -14.97 7.83
C SER A 75 -8.27 -13.61 8.22
N GLU A 76 -9.09 -13.00 7.37
CA GLU A 76 -9.75 -11.73 7.66
C GLU A 76 -11.21 -11.92 8.07
N THR A 77 -11.62 -11.19 9.11
CA THR A 77 -13.00 -11.09 9.60
C THR A 77 -13.82 -10.18 8.70
N ASN A 78 -13.27 -9.01 8.38
CA ASN A 78 -13.93 -7.96 7.61
C ASN A 78 -13.07 -7.57 6.41
N GLY A 79 -13.73 -7.12 5.34
CA GLY A 79 -13.10 -6.28 4.33
C GLY A 79 -13.58 -4.85 4.48
N LEU A 80 -13.04 -3.98 3.64
CA LEU A 80 -13.33 -2.56 3.62
C LEU A 80 -14.19 -2.23 2.41
N LYS A 81 -15.32 -1.57 2.63
CA LYS A 81 -15.96 -0.75 1.60
C LYS A 81 -15.44 0.67 1.74
N MET A 82 -15.01 1.24 0.64
CA MET A 82 -14.53 2.60 0.51
C MET A 82 -15.42 3.34 -0.47
N THR A 83 -15.92 4.49 -0.05
CA THR A 83 -16.88 5.29 -0.77
C THR A 83 -16.27 6.64 -1.11
N ILE A 84 -16.35 7.04 -2.38
CA ILE A 84 -16.12 8.41 -2.82
C ILE A 84 -17.44 9.02 -3.31
N ASP A 85 -17.64 10.29 -3.04
CA ASP A 85 -18.73 11.10 -3.57
C ASP A 85 -18.28 12.56 -3.67
N SER A 86 -19.20 13.46 -4.03
CA SER A 86 -18.89 14.88 -4.19
C SER A 86 -18.24 15.54 -2.96
N THR A 87 -18.41 14.96 -1.76
CA THR A 87 -17.83 15.47 -0.51
C THR A 87 -16.44 14.92 -0.20
N ALA A 88 -15.98 13.90 -0.91
CA ALA A 88 -14.67 13.26 -0.73
C ALA A 88 -13.51 14.13 -1.24
N THR A 89 -13.55 15.44 -1.02
CA THR A 89 -12.54 16.40 -1.47
C THR A 89 -11.57 16.70 -0.34
N TRP A 90 -10.29 16.37 -0.52
CA TRP A 90 -9.24 16.62 0.48
C TRP A 90 -8.47 17.92 0.21
N ASN A 91 -7.64 17.94 -0.84
CA ASN A 91 -6.77 19.06 -1.19
C ASN A 91 -7.07 19.67 -2.58
N SER A 92 -8.11 19.17 -3.25
CA SER A 92 -8.56 19.62 -4.57
C SER A 92 -10.02 19.26 -4.78
N GLN A 93 -10.56 19.49 -5.98
CA GLN A 93 -11.89 19.02 -6.37
C GLN A 93 -11.91 17.54 -6.75
N MET A 94 -10.76 16.89 -6.93
CA MET A 94 -10.72 15.44 -7.14
C MET A 94 -11.30 14.74 -5.93
N GLU A 95 -12.06 13.68 -6.17
CA GLU A 95 -12.61 12.86 -5.11
C GLU A 95 -11.59 11.82 -4.68
N ARG A 96 -11.31 11.76 -3.39
CA ARG A 96 -10.25 10.94 -2.80
C ARG A 96 -10.72 10.36 -1.47
N ALA A 97 -10.59 9.05 -1.35
CA ALA A 97 -10.62 8.34 -0.09
C ALA A 97 -9.46 7.34 -0.13
N GLU A 98 -8.42 7.58 0.68
CA GLU A 98 -7.18 6.82 0.57
C GLU A 98 -6.58 6.56 1.95
N LEU A 99 -6.19 5.31 2.17
CA LEU A 99 -5.40 4.88 3.31
C LEU A 99 -3.94 4.72 2.89
N ILE A 100 -3.01 5.06 3.76
CA ILE A 100 -1.57 4.87 3.54
C ILE A 100 -1.02 3.93 4.63
N PRO A 101 -0.08 3.01 4.35
CA PRO A 101 0.57 2.23 5.39
C PRO A 101 1.14 3.10 6.53
N GLN A 102 0.77 2.80 7.78
CA GLN A 102 1.44 3.28 8.97
C GLN A 102 2.43 2.22 9.42
N THR A 103 3.73 2.49 9.29
CA THR A 103 4.79 1.55 9.64
C THR A 103 6.12 2.26 9.89
N THR A 104 7.04 1.56 10.54
CA THR A 104 8.47 1.92 10.61
C THR A 104 9.34 1.02 9.72
N ALA A 105 8.75 -0.02 9.11
CA ALA A 105 9.45 -0.88 8.17
C ALA A 105 9.79 -0.10 6.89
N ASN A 106 10.94 -0.39 6.29
CA ASN A 106 11.28 0.13 4.98
C ASN A 106 10.53 -0.68 3.92
N LEU A 107 9.55 -0.04 3.28
CA LEU A 107 8.74 -0.63 2.21
C LEU A 107 9.33 -0.35 0.82
N GLY A 108 10.51 0.28 0.71
CA GLY A 108 11.13 0.72 -0.54
C GLY A 108 12.49 0.12 -0.83
N THR A 109 12.79 -1.07 -0.31
CA THR A 109 14.10 -1.70 -0.47
C THR A 109 14.00 -3.17 -0.85
N GLY A 110 14.96 -3.63 -1.66
CA GLY A 110 15.00 -5.00 -2.15
C GLY A 110 13.83 -5.34 -3.08
N THR A 111 13.37 -6.58 -3.02
CA THR A 111 12.19 -7.05 -3.75
C THR A 111 11.03 -7.28 -2.79
N LEU A 112 9.92 -6.59 -3.03
CA LEU A 112 8.72 -6.64 -2.21
C LEU A 112 7.48 -6.88 -3.07
N TYR A 113 6.48 -7.51 -2.46
CA TYR A 113 5.20 -7.81 -3.09
C TYR A 113 4.10 -7.06 -2.36
N TYR A 114 3.41 -6.18 -3.07
CA TYR A 114 2.32 -5.35 -2.54
C TYR A 114 0.99 -6.00 -2.88
N HIS A 115 0.44 -6.76 -1.93
CA HIS A 115 -0.79 -7.51 -2.11
C HIS A 115 -2.01 -6.68 -1.77
N PHE A 116 -3.05 -6.83 -2.59
CA PHE A 116 -4.40 -6.36 -2.31
C PHE A 116 -5.39 -7.10 -3.20
N SER A 117 -6.63 -7.20 -2.76
CA SER A 117 -7.76 -7.65 -3.58
C SER A 117 -8.76 -6.52 -3.70
N VAL A 118 -9.34 -6.34 -4.89
CA VAL A 118 -10.32 -5.28 -5.18
C VAL A 118 -11.53 -5.84 -5.91
N LYS A 119 -12.70 -5.29 -5.62
CA LYS A 119 -13.99 -5.63 -6.23
C LYS A 119 -14.83 -4.36 -6.37
N ARG A 120 -15.75 -4.34 -7.33
CA ARG A 120 -16.90 -3.42 -7.37
C ARG A 120 -18.21 -4.21 -7.33
N SER A 121 -19.32 -3.56 -7.00
CA SER A 121 -20.66 -4.15 -7.16
C SER A 121 -21.41 -3.48 -8.32
N ASN A 122 -22.69 -3.84 -8.51
CA ASN A 122 -23.60 -3.08 -9.37
C ASN A 122 -24.24 -1.87 -8.65
N THR A 123 -24.27 -1.87 -7.32
CA THR A 123 -24.68 -0.72 -6.51
C THR A 123 -23.51 0.26 -6.42
N ASN A 124 -23.78 1.55 -6.66
CA ASN A 124 -22.76 2.61 -6.65
C ASN A 124 -21.52 2.20 -7.47
N ALA A 125 -21.74 1.63 -8.66
CA ALA A 125 -20.66 1.13 -9.47
C ALA A 125 -19.78 2.30 -9.95
N PRO A 126 -18.44 2.12 -9.99
CA PRO A 126 -17.56 3.13 -10.54
C PRO A 126 -17.91 3.49 -11.99
N ASP A 127 -17.88 4.78 -12.30
CA ASP A 127 -18.26 5.30 -13.62
C ASP A 127 -17.13 5.05 -14.64
N SER A 128 -17.34 4.12 -15.58
CA SER A 128 -16.36 3.85 -16.62
C SER A 128 -16.09 5.02 -17.56
N THR A 129 -16.86 6.10 -17.53
CA THR A 129 -16.62 7.29 -18.36
C THR A 129 -15.62 8.26 -17.73
N LEU A 130 -15.22 8.04 -16.47
CA LEU A 130 -14.35 8.93 -15.70
C LEU A 130 -13.06 8.22 -15.31
N GLU A 131 -11.94 8.95 -15.30
CA GLU A 131 -10.66 8.39 -14.88
C GLU A 131 -10.60 8.20 -13.37
N HIS A 132 -10.19 7.00 -12.98
CA HIS A 132 -9.86 6.63 -11.61
C HIS A 132 -8.40 6.18 -11.53
N GLN A 133 -7.75 6.52 -10.42
CA GLN A 133 -6.43 6.02 -10.01
C GLN A 133 -6.61 5.24 -8.72
N VAL A 134 -6.15 3.98 -8.70
CA VAL A 134 -6.49 3.00 -7.66
C VAL A 134 -5.23 2.26 -7.22
N ALA A 135 -5.06 2.08 -5.90
CA ALA A 135 -3.92 1.37 -5.32
C ALA A 135 -2.57 1.87 -5.90
N PHE A 136 -2.35 3.19 -5.88
CA PHE A 136 -1.27 3.86 -6.60
C PHE A 136 -0.15 4.32 -5.67
N PHE A 137 1.07 4.46 -6.17
CA PHE A 137 2.11 5.22 -5.49
C PHE A 137 1.99 6.70 -5.84
N GLU A 138 2.40 7.62 -4.96
CA GLU A 138 2.35 9.07 -5.18
C GLU A 138 3.07 9.50 -6.47
N SER A 139 4.14 8.81 -6.87
CA SER A 139 4.84 9.10 -8.14
C SER A 139 4.20 8.46 -9.38
N HIS A 140 3.14 7.68 -9.21
CA HIS A 140 2.45 6.91 -10.25
C HIS A 140 3.37 6.01 -11.08
N PHE A 141 4.49 5.55 -10.50
CA PHE A 141 5.38 4.61 -11.21
C PHE A 141 4.67 3.28 -11.52
N THR A 142 3.72 2.88 -10.68
CA THR A 142 2.75 1.81 -10.94
C THR A 142 1.44 2.08 -10.22
N GLU A 143 0.33 1.66 -10.82
CA GLU A 143 -1.03 1.86 -10.29
C GLU A 143 -2.04 1.01 -11.07
N LEU A 144 -3.26 0.88 -10.53
CA LEU A 144 -4.43 0.52 -11.32
C LEU A 144 -5.18 1.78 -11.76
N LYS A 145 -5.83 1.71 -12.92
CA LYS A 145 -6.79 2.70 -13.39
C LYS A 145 -8.08 2.06 -13.87
N TYR A 146 -9.15 2.86 -13.89
CA TYR A 146 -10.45 2.49 -14.44
C TYR A 146 -11.06 3.70 -15.17
N GLY A 147 -11.90 3.44 -16.17
CA GLY A 147 -12.50 4.48 -17.01
C GLY A 147 -11.51 5.20 -17.93
N VAL A 148 -10.45 4.49 -18.35
CA VAL A 148 -9.39 5.01 -19.22
C VAL A 148 -9.15 4.11 -20.43
N GLY A 149 -8.42 4.63 -21.41
CA GLY A 149 -7.95 3.85 -22.56
C GLY A 149 -9.06 3.44 -23.54
N SER A 150 -8.76 2.45 -24.39
CA SER A 150 -9.69 1.98 -25.43
C SER A 150 -10.81 1.08 -24.90
N LYS A 151 -10.67 0.57 -23.67
CA LYS A 151 -11.63 -0.29 -22.98
C LYS A 151 -11.93 0.30 -21.59
N PRO A 152 -12.69 1.40 -21.50
CA PRO A 152 -12.95 2.11 -20.25
C PRO A 152 -13.58 1.25 -19.14
N THR A 153 -14.28 0.17 -19.52
CA THR A 153 -14.88 -0.79 -18.59
C THR A 153 -13.88 -1.83 -18.04
N ASN A 154 -12.62 -1.77 -18.43
CA ASN A 154 -11.58 -2.62 -17.88
C ASN A 154 -10.92 -1.99 -16.66
N LEU A 155 -10.53 -2.84 -15.71
CA LEU A 155 -9.51 -2.51 -14.73
C LEU A 155 -8.14 -2.64 -15.42
N VAL A 156 -7.37 -1.57 -15.40
CA VAL A 156 -6.13 -1.42 -16.16
C VAL A 156 -4.96 -1.32 -15.20
N TRP A 157 -3.90 -2.08 -15.41
CA TRP A 157 -2.65 -1.91 -14.70
C TRP A 157 -1.66 -1.08 -15.53
N MET A 158 -1.10 -0.07 -14.87
CA MET A 158 -0.24 0.94 -15.47
C MET A 158 1.18 0.85 -14.90
N VAL A 159 2.16 1.15 -15.75
CA VAL A 159 3.54 1.41 -15.36
C VAL A 159 4.00 2.69 -16.02
N SER A 160 4.42 3.67 -15.23
CA SER A 160 4.84 5.01 -15.68
C SER A 160 3.82 5.65 -16.64
N GLY A 161 2.54 5.62 -16.27
CA GLY A 161 1.44 6.19 -17.04
C GLY A 161 1.07 5.43 -18.33
N GLN A 162 1.63 4.23 -18.57
CA GLN A 162 1.33 3.41 -19.74
C GLN A 162 0.62 2.10 -19.35
N GLU A 163 -0.46 1.77 -20.06
CA GLU A 163 -1.17 0.48 -19.89
C GLU A 163 -0.25 -0.69 -20.26
N LYS A 164 -0.19 -1.70 -19.38
CA LYS A 164 0.59 -2.93 -19.59
C LYS A 164 -0.25 -4.18 -19.51
N TRP A 165 -1.38 -4.11 -18.82
CA TRP A 165 -2.32 -5.22 -18.67
C TRP A 165 -3.71 -4.67 -18.36
N SER A 166 -4.76 -5.35 -18.81
CA SER A 166 -6.12 -5.00 -18.43
C SER A 166 -7.04 -6.21 -18.46
N THR A 167 -8.14 -6.12 -17.71
CA THR A 167 -9.20 -7.13 -17.67
C THR A 167 -10.56 -6.45 -17.51
N PRO A 168 -11.67 -7.00 -18.04
CA PRO A 168 -13.00 -6.48 -17.72
C PRO A 168 -13.21 -6.42 -16.21
N PHE A 169 -13.65 -5.26 -15.68
CA PHE A 169 -13.91 -5.11 -14.25
C PHE A 169 -15.32 -5.62 -13.94
N THR A 170 -15.50 -6.94 -13.97
CA THR A 170 -16.80 -7.60 -13.78
C THR A 170 -17.31 -7.39 -12.36
N ALA A 171 -18.58 -6.99 -12.22
CA ALA A 171 -19.23 -6.82 -10.93
C ALA A 171 -19.13 -8.09 -10.08
N ASP A 172 -18.95 -7.91 -8.79
CA ASP A 172 -18.92 -8.96 -7.76
C ASP A 172 -17.82 -10.02 -7.91
N THR A 173 -16.92 -9.84 -8.87
CA THR A 173 -15.70 -10.64 -9.01
C THR A 173 -14.57 -10.01 -8.22
N TRP A 174 -14.00 -10.76 -7.27
CA TRP A 174 -12.77 -10.34 -6.58
C TRP A 174 -11.58 -10.50 -7.51
N PHE A 175 -10.85 -9.41 -7.75
CA PHE A 175 -9.59 -9.39 -8.49
C PHE A 175 -8.45 -9.27 -7.47
N ASN A 176 -7.56 -10.26 -7.48
CA ASN A 176 -6.44 -10.32 -6.55
C ASN A 176 -5.19 -9.86 -7.29
N PHE A 177 -4.38 -9.03 -6.65
CA PHE A 177 -3.17 -8.47 -7.22
C PHE A 177 -1.99 -8.59 -6.26
N ALA A 178 -0.79 -8.68 -6.84
CA ALA A 178 0.43 -8.28 -6.17
C ALA A 178 1.33 -7.51 -7.15
N TYR A 179 1.72 -6.29 -6.79
CA TYR A 179 2.81 -5.63 -7.51
C TYR A 179 4.12 -6.28 -7.09
N ASP A 180 4.87 -6.81 -8.05
CA ASP A 180 6.19 -7.41 -7.87
C ASP A 180 7.23 -6.32 -8.11
N ILE A 181 7.69 -5.67 -7.03
CA ILE A 181 8.53 -4.46 -7.12
C ILE A 181 9.94 -4.82 -6.69
N ASN A 182 10.90 -4.63 -7.59
CA ASN A 182 12.32 -4.70 -7.24
C ASN A 182 12.90 -3.28 -7.23
N PHE A 183 12.96 -2.70 -6.03
CA PHE A 183 13.46 -1.35 -5.78
C PHE A 183 14.96 -1.21 -6.08
N SER A 184 15.73 -2.29 -5.92
CA SER A 184 17.16 -2.29 -6.24
C SER A 184 17.43 -2.29 -7.75
N ALA A 185 16.58 -2.96 -8.52
CA ALA A 185 16.72 -3.06 -9.97
C ALA A 185 15.93 -2.00 -10.75
N GLY A 186 15.06 -1.22 -10.09
CA GLY A 186 14.22 -0.25 -10.77
C GLY A 186 13.18 -0.93 -11.69
N THR A 187 12.52 -1.98 -11.20
CA THR A 187 11.55 -2.72 -12.02
C THR A 187 10.27 -3.08 -11.28
N VAL A 188 9.18 -3.21 -12.02
CA VAL A 188 7.88 -3.67 -11.49
C VAL A 188 7.21 -4.65 -12.45
N GLY A 189 6.66 -5.73 -11.90
CA GLY A 189 5.81 -6.70 -12.59
C GLY A 189 4.44 -6.83 -11.92
N LEU A 190 3.56 -7.64 -12.51
CA LEU A 190 2.21 -7.86 -11.99
C LEU A 190 1.91 -9.35 -11.82
N TRP A 191 1.45 -9.68 -10.62
CA TRP A 191 0.74 -10.92 -10.36
C TRP A 191 -0.75 -10.64 -10.24
N ALA A 192 -1.58 -11.49 -10.84
CA ALA A 192 -3.03 -11.36 -10.77
C ALA A 192 -3.76 -12.71 -10.76
N SER A 193 -4.95 -12.71 -10.20
CA SER A 193 -5.94 -13.81 -10.29
C SER A 193 -7.35 -13.30 -9.96
N THR A 194 -8.34 -14.19 -10.00
CA THR A 194 -9.71 -13.88 -9.56
C THR A 194 -10.26 -14.90 -8.58
N GLY A 195 -11.15 -14.45 -7.69
CA GLY A 195 -11.81 -15.30 -6.69
C GLY A 195 -10.79 -15.95 -5.75
N SER A 196 -10.84 -17.28 -5.65
CA SER A 196 -9.92 -18.09 -4.83
C SER A 196 -8.69 -18.60 -5.59
N SER A 197 -8.55 -18.28 -6.88
CA SER A 197 -7.46 -18.82 -7.70
C SER A 197 -6.11 -18.29 -7.22
N PRO A 198 -5.04 -19.10 -7.19
CA PRO A 198 -3.71 -18.62 -6.88
C PRO A 198 -3.26 -17.52 -7.85
N LEU A 199 -2.47 -16.57 -7.35
CA LEU A 199 -1.84 -15.53 -8.17
C LEU A 199 -0.92 -16.16 -9.22
N THR A 200 -0.98 -15.63 -10.44
CA THR A 200 -0.05 -15.95 -11.53
C THR A 200 0.62 -14.67 -12.01
N LYS A 201 1.88 -14.77 -12.42
CA LYS A 201 2.62 -13.61 -12.95
C LYS A 201 2.12 -13.32 -14.37
N VAL A 202 1.24 -12.32 -14.48
CA VAL A 202 0.58 -11.94 -15.74
C VAL A 202 1.41 -10.93 -16.54
N VAL A 203 2.31 -10.19 -15.88
CA VAL A 203 3.32 -9.35 -16.54
C VAL A 203 4.66 -9.52 -15.86
N GLN A 204 5.71 -9.76 -16.66
CA GLN A 204 7.09 -9.81 -16.17
C GLN A 204 7.55 -8.43 -15.70
N ASN A 205 8.57 -8.38 -14.84
CA ASN A 205 9.12 -7.11 -14.39
C ASN A 205 9.63 -6.29 -15.59
N ILE A 206 9.20 -5.04 -15.64
CA ILE A 206 9.65 -4.05 -16.62
C ILE A 206 10.25 -2.84 -15.89
N ALA A 207 11.11 -2.09 -16.57
CA ALA A 207 11.77 -0.93 -15.99
C ALA A 207 10.76 0.15 -15.56
N ALA A 208 10.97 0.72 -14.38
CA ALA A 208 10.21 1.83 -13.82
C ALA A 208 11.07 2.59 -12.79
N SER A 209 10.78 3.88 -12.58
CA SER A 209 11.42 4.68 -11.53
C SER A 209 10.83 4.34 -10.15
N THR A 210 11.12 3.13 -9.65
CA THR A 210 10.56 2.62 -8.39
C THR A 210 11.16 3.35 -7.19
N SER A 211 10.40 4.25 -6.59
CA SER A 211 10.77 4.96 -5.38
C SER A 211 9.56 5.11 -4.47
N THR A 212 9.77 4.91 -3.18
CA THR A 212 8.76 5.09 -2.13
C THR A 212 9.45 5.59 -0.86
N ASN A 213 8.81 6.50 -0.15
CA ASN A 213 9.21 6.91 1.20
C ASN A 213 8.60 6.00 2.29
N SER A 214 7.99 4.87 1.91
CA SER A 214 7.23 3.94 2.76
C SER A 214 5.92 4.50 3.35
N ALA A 215 5.50 5.69 2.91
CA ALA A 215 4.29 6.40 3.34
C ALA A 215 3.60 7.11 2.16
N ASP A 216 3.70 6.53 0.97
CA ASP A 216 3.22 7.11 -0.30
C ASP A 216 2.58 6.06 -1.23
N TRP A 217 2.18 4.91 -0.68
CA TRP A 217 1.32 3.95 -1.37
C TRP A 217 -0.12 4.12 -0.87
N HIS A 218 -0.99 4.49 -1.79
CA HIS A 218 -2.37 4.87 -1.54
C HIS A 218 -3.27 3.66 -1.77
N LEU A 219 -3.60 2.95 -0.71
CA LEU A 219 -4.70 1.99 -0.73
C LEU A 219 -6.01 2.78 -0.75
N GLY A 220 -6.53 3.01 -1.94
CA GLY A 220 -7.83 3.64 -2.12
C GLY A 220 -8.04 4.08 -3.55
N VAL A 221 -8.86 5.13 -3.70
CA VAL A 221 -9.32 5.61 -5.00
C VAL A 221 -9.25 7.13 -5.06
N LEU A 222 -8.72 7.62 -6.17
CA LEU A 222 -8.82 8.99 -6.64
C LEU A 222 -9.64 9.00 -7.93
N ARG A 223 -10.69 9.82 -8.01
CA ARG A 223 -11.43 10.12 -9.24
C ARG A 223 -11.22 11.57 -9.63
N ILE A 224 -10.81 11.81 -10.87
CA ILE A 224 -10.41 13.15 -11.35
C ILE A 224 -11.61 14.12 -11.35
N VAL A 225 -12.76 13.64 -11.80
CA VAL A 225 -13.98 14.44 -11.95
C VAL A 225 -14.86 14.26 -10.72
N ASN A 226 -15.25 15.38 -10.11
CA ASN A 226 -16.20 15.39 -9.00
C ASN A 226 -17.63 15.25 -9.52
N THR A 227 -18.41 14.33 -8.95
CA THR A 227 -19.83 14.16 -9.27
C THR A 227 -20.65 13.83 -8.02
N GLN A 228 -21.95 14.11 -8.07
CA GLN A 228 -22.84 13.86 -6.94
C GLN A 228 -23.05 12.37 -6.63
N ALA A 229 -22.86 11.49 -7.63
CA ALA A 229 -23.13 10.07 -7.48
C ALA A 229 -22.00 9.39 -6.69
N PRO A 230 -22.32 8.69 -5.60
CA PRO A 230 -21.33 7.96 -4.84
C PRO A 230 -20.86 6.71 -5.61
N GLU A 231 -19.62 6.32 -5.38
CA GLU A 231 -19.05 5.07 -5.85
C GLU A 231 -18.53 4.22 -4.68
N ASP A 232 -18.78 2.92 -4.73
CA ASP A 232 -18.33 1.96 -3.74
C ASP A 232 -17.27 1.01 -4.33
N TRP A 233 -16.11 1.00 -3.68
CA TRP A 233 -14.98 0.10 -3.95
C TRP A 233 -14.75 -0.81 -2.74
N TYR A 234 -14.45 -2.08 -2.98
CA TYR A 234 -14.26 -3.05 -1.91
C TYR A 234 -12.82 -3.57 -1.92
N PHE A 235 -12.16 -3.54 -0.76
CA PHE A 235 -10.77 -3.96 -0.58
C PHE A 235 -10.65 -5.03 0.52
N SER A 236 -9.75 -5.99 0.32
CA SER A 236 -9.35 -6.98 1.35
C SER A 236 -8.01 -7.61 0.99
N GLY A 237 -7.44 -8.39 1.91
CA GLY A 237 -6.19 -9.10 1.66
C GLY A 237 -5.00 -8.17 1.42
N VAL A 238 -4.97 -7.04 2.12
CA VAL A 238 -3.96 -6.01 1.93
C VAL A 238 -2.76 -6.28 2.84
N TYR A 239 -1.58 -6.47 2.26
CA TYR A 239 -0.34 -6.63 3.00
C TYR A 239 0.86 -6.46 2.08
N ILE A 240 2.05 -6.30 2.67
CA ILE A 240 3.31 -6.26 1.94
C ILE A 240 4.20 -7.35 2.51
N GLU A 241 4.82 -8.15 1.65
CA GLU A 241 5.78 -9.19 2.03
C GLU A 241 7.08 -9.08 1.25
N ASN A 242 8.14 -9.65 1.82
CA ASN A 242 9.36 -9.94 1.08
C ASN A 242 9.27 -11.29 0.35
N GLY A 243 10.15 -11.52 -0.62
CA GLY A 243 10.12 -12.75 -1.41
C GLY A 243 10.55 -14.02 -0.67
N PRO A 244 10.16 -15.20 -1.17
CA PRO A 244 9.38 -15.42 -2.40
C PRO A 244 7.87 -15.18 -2.21
N ILE A 245 7.16 -14.79 -3.28
CA ILE A 245 5.74 -14.45 -3.22
C ILE A 245 4.85 -15.60 -2.72
N ASN A 246 3.89 -15.28 -1.85
CA ASN A 246 2.75 -16.10 -1.51
C ASN A 246 1.65 -15.95 -2.58
N THR A 247 1.52 -16.97 -3.42
CA THR A 247 0.51 -16.99 -4.47
C THR A 247 -0.87 -17.42 -3.98
N VAL A 248 -0.99 -17.98 -2.77
CA VAL A 248 -2.25 -18.52 -2.26
C VAL A 248 -3.13 -17.41 -1.70
N ILE A 249 -4.36 -17.34 -2.19
CA ILE A 249 -5.37 -16.42 -1.65
C ILE A 249 -5.89 -16.97 -0.33
N GLY A 250 -5.68 -16.21 0.75
CA GLY A 250 -6.29 -16.46 2.06
C GLY A 250 -5.39 -16.97 3.18
N THR A 251 -4.09 -17.16 2.91
CA THR A 251 -3.08 -17.52 3.92
C THR A 251 -2.17 -16.33 4.32
N GLY A 252 -2.12 -15.26 3.52
CA GLY A 252 -1.06 -14.23 3.58
C GLY A 252 -1.19 -13.09 4.59
N GLY A 253 -2.23 -13.06 5.44
CA GLY A 253 -2.47 -11.96 6.39
C GLY A 253 -2.43 -12.35 7.88
N GLY A 254 -2.23 -13.64 8.18
CA GLY A 254 -2.39 -14.22 9.53
C GLY A 254 -1.15 -14.19 10.42
N GLY A 255 -0.28 -13.19 10.27
CA GLY A 255 0.85 -13.00 11.18
C GLY A 255 0.37 -12.42 12.51
N THR A 256 0.36 -13.24 13.56
CA THR A 256 0.22 -12.76 14.94
C THR A 256 1.40 -11.83 15.25
N THR A 257 1.19 -10.51 15.19
CA THR A 257 2.14 -9.56 15.74
C THR A 257 2.06 -9.66 17.26
N THR A 258 2.98 -10.40 17.88
CA THR A 258 3.22 -10.27 19.31
C THR A 258 3.64 -8.81 19.57
N PRO A 259 2.97 -8.07 20.48
CA PRO A 259 3.42 -6.73 20.86
C PRO A 259 4.86 -6.81 21.39
N PRO A 260 5.76 -5.87 21.07
CA PRO A 260 7.06 -5.84 21.73
C PRO A 260 6.82 -5.52 23.21
N THR A 261 7.13 -6.48 24.08
CA THR A 261 7.25 -6.26 25.51
C THR A 261 8.36 -5.23 25.74
N SER A 262 8.00 -4.12 26.37
CA SER A 262 8.94 -3.16 26.94
C SER A 262 9.83 -3.87 27.96
N SER A 263 11.09 -4.14 27.60
CA SER A 263 12.15 -4.48 28.55
C SER A 263 13.23 -3.41 28.47
N THR A 264 13.27 -2.55 29.48
CA THR A 264 14.37 -1.64 29.78
C THR A 264 15.65 -2.44 30.03
N PRO A 265 16.74 -2.25 29.25
CA PRO A 265 18.05 -2.73 29.65
C PRO A 265 18.79 -1.60 30.36
N THR A 266 19.01 -1.77 31.66
CA THR A 266 19.93 -0.94 32.45
C THR A 266 21.34 -1.51 32.31
N THR A 267 22.14 -1.00 31.38
CA THR A 267 23.60 -1.21 31.39
C THR A 267 24.34 0.03 30.92
N THR A 268 25.13 0.60 31.83
CA THR A 268 26.02 1.74 31.65
C THR A 268 27.16 1.42 30.65
N PRO A 269 27.37 2.19 29.57
CA PRO A 269 28.54 2.06 28.72
C PRO A 269 29.71 2.97 29.17
N PRO A 270 30.97 2.62 28.83
CA PRO A 270 32.15 3.40 29.21
C PRO A 270 32.36 4.61 28.30
N ILE A 271 32.98 5.65 28.87
CA ILE A 271 33.32 6.91 28.22
C ILE A 271 34.43 6.69 27.19
N SER A 272 34.21 7.16 25.96
CA SER A 272 35.26 7.34 24.96
C SER A 272 35.12 8.71 24.30
N THR A 273 36.22 9.45 24.26
CA THR A 273 36.32 10.79 23.68
C THR A 273 36.62 10.70 22.19
N THR A 274 35.86 11.40 21.34
CA THR A 274 36.26 11.65 19.95
C THR A 274 35.59 12.89 19.37
N THR A 275 36.31 13.49 18.44
CA THR A 275 36.24 14.83 17.86
C THR A 275 34.93 15.19 17.18
N THR A 276 34.52 16.46 17.29
CA THR A 276 33.32 17.08 16.75
C THR A 276 33.19 16.84 15.23
N ALA A 277 32.36 15.86 14.84
CA ALA A 277 31.92 15.69 13.47
C ALA A 277 30.93 16.80 13.10
N THR A 278 31.10 17.38 11.92
CA THR A 278 30.14 18.32 11.33
C THR A 278 28.79 17.60 11.19
N GLY A 279 27.70 18.21 11.65
CA GLY A 279 26.37 17.61 11.59
C GLY A 279 25.93 17.26 10.17
N PRO A 280 24.93 16.36 10.00
CA PRO A 280 24.44 15.97 8.69
C PRO A 280 24.00 17.20 7.89
N THR A 281 24.32 17.22 6.60
CA THR A 281 23.85 18.26 5.66
C THR A 281 22.67 17.73 4.85
N GLN A 282 21.79 18.62 4.42
CA GLN A 282 20.58 18.29 3.68
C GLN A 282 20.79 18.33 2.16
N THR A 283 20.17 17.42 1.43
CA THR A 283 20.19 17.38 -0.04
C THR A 283 19.40 18.53 -0.67
N GLN A 284 19.68 18.86 -1.94
CA GLN A 284 18.86 19.81 -2.69
C GLN A 284 17.39 19.37 -2.65
N TRP A 285 16.50 20.33 -2.46
CA TRP A 285 15.05 20.16 -2.29
C TRP A 285 14.60 19.50 -0.99
N GLY A 286 15.53 19.09 -0.12
CA GLY A 286 15.20 18.62 1.23
C GLY A 286 14.75 19.76 2.13
N GLN A 287 13.85 19.47 3.08
CA GLN A 287 13.47 20.44 4.11
C GLN A 287 14.68 20.74 4.98
N CYS A 288 14.97 22.02 5.23
CA CYS A 288 16.10 22.49 6.03
C CYS A 288 15.67 23.42 7.18
N GLY A 289 14.37 23.57 7.40
CA GLY A 289 13.83 24.39 8.48
C GLY A 289 12.31 24.39 8.50
N GLY A 290 11.77 24.99 9.56
CA GLY A 290 10.35 25.05 9.82
C GLY A 290 10.02 24.73 11.27
N ASN A 291 8.92 25.26 11.78
CA ASN A 291 8.45 24.94 13.13
C ASN A 291 8.24 23.42 13.29
N GLY A 292 8.92 22.84 14.28
CA GLY A 292 8.88 21.41 14.56
C GLY A 292 9.85 20.54 13.72
N TYR A 293 10.61 21.13 12.79
CA TYR A 293 11.62 20.40 12.02
C TYR A 293 12.85 20.09 12.88
N THR A 294 13.18 18.81 13.03
CA THR A 294 14.31 18.30 13.85
C THR A 294 15.46 17.74 13.01
N GLY A 295 15.37 17.87 11.68
CA GLY A 295 16.38 17.34 10.75
C GLY A 295 17.52 18.33 10.44
N PRO A 296 18.38 17.96 9.46
CA PRO A 296 19.50 18.79 9.02
C PRO A 296 19.10 20.21 8.59
N THR A 297 19.61 21.24 9.28
CA THR A 297 19.31 22.66 8.97
C THR A 297 20.32 23.31 8.02
N THR A 298 21.42 22.61 7.71
CA THR A 298 22.45 23.09 6.79
C THR A 298 22.33 22.32 5.47
N CYS A 299 22.23 23.02 4.35
CA CYS A 299 22.19 22.40 3.03
C CYS A 299 23.59 21.98 2.56
N ALA A 300 23.67 20.89 1.81
CA ALA A 300 24.88 20.49 1.12
C ALA A 300 25.30 21.59 0.14
N SER A 301 26.60 21.90 0.07
CA SER A 301 27.12 22.88 -0.90
C SER A 301 26.76 22.43 -2.33
N PRO A 302 26.30 23.32 -3.22
CA PRO A 302 26.27 24.79 -3.12
C PRO A 302 24.94 25.40 -2.62
N PHE A 303 24.03 24.59 -2.09
CA PHE A 303 22.64 24.99 -1.84
C PHE A 303 22.49 25.82 -0.56
N THR A 304 21.42 26.60 -0.51
CA THR A 304 21.07 27.42 0.66
C THR A 304 19.66 27.11 1.14
N CYS A 305 19.41 27.29 2.44
CA CYS A 305 18.11 27.04 3.02
C CYS A 305 17.17 28.22 2.73
N VAL A 306 16.26 28.05 1.77
CA VAL A 306 15.34 29.09 1.29
C VAL A 306 13.98 28.94 1.96
N ALA A 307 13.40 30.06 2.41
CA ALA A 307 12.05 30.08 2.96
C ALA A 307 11.02 29.85 1.84
N VAL A 308 10.25 28.76 1.94
CA VAL A 308 9.22 28.42 0.95
C VAL A 308 7.83 28.71 1.50
N SER A 309 7.54 28.34 2.75
CA SER A 309 6.28 28.64 3.43
C SER A 309 6.52 28.87 4.94
N PRO A 310 7.14 30.00 5.33
CA PRO A 310 7.40 30.31 6.73
C PRO A 310 6.10 30.49 7.53
N PRO A 311 6.04 30.10 8.82
CA PRO A 311 7.15 29.59 9.63
C PRO A 311 7.35 28.07 9.55
N TYR A 312 6.60 27.34 8.73
CA TYR A 312 6.50 25.87 8.81
C TYR A 312 7.43 25.12 7.86
N TYR A 313 7.89 25.73 6.77
CA TYR A 313 8.66 25.01 5.75
C TYR A 313 9.73 25.88 5.06
N TYR A 314 10.95 25.37 5.07
CA TYR A 314 12.14 25.92 4.41
C TYR A 314 12.85 24.78 3.69
N GLN A 315 13.41 25.03 2.52
CA GLN A 315 13.91 24.01 1.60
C GLN A 315 15.29 24.37 1.04
N CYS A 316 16.17 23.39 0.88
CA CYS A 316 17.45 23.58 0.21
C CYS A 316 17.25 23.83 -1.28
N GLN A 317 17.77 24.94 -1.80
CA GLN A 317 17.73 25.27 -3.24
C GLN A 317 19.09 25.75 -3.73
#